data_AF-A0A285HNK7-F1
#
_entry.id   AF-A0A285HNK7-F1
#
_cell.length_a   1.000
_cell.length_b   1.000
_cell.length_c   1.000
_cell.angle_alpha   90.00
_cell.angle_beta   90.00
_cell.angle_gamma   90.00
#
_symmetry.space_group_name_H-M   'P 1'
#
loop_
_entity.id
_entity.type
_entity.pdbx_description
1 polymer ?
#
loop_
_entity_poly.entity_id
_entity_poly.type
_entity_poly.pdbx_seq_one_letter_code
_entity_poly.pdbx_strand_id
1 'polypeptide(L)'
;MIVAVALCLLSAVAYAFGASLQHREAEVSVRILLRRRRWWLAMAANGAGALLHVVALRYGPLTLVQALGVLTLVAAAFITRRHPTRAEAAGTALTTVALAAALALMGSSSQSLTTREGVTVSLAAAAIMAWAAVRPRLPALASAVVGGMGFGVASALTQTVMVHPSVATLTAIGLFNVAAVWFTQRSYRAGLAAPLATGTVANPATAALIGVLLLDQNFHGGPAGLIALLACVAAVTAGVWLLAHRVVQHPLEISGAHSGSWRHG
;
A
#
# COMPACT_ATOMS: atom_id res chain seq x y z
N MET A 1 6.48 -3.23 24.94
CA MET A 1 7.43 -3.28 23.81
C MET A 1 7.52 -4.67 23.15
N ILE A 2 7.93 -5.73 23.87
CA ILE A 2 8.08 -7.10 23.28
C ILE A 2 6.78 -7.60 22.63
N VAL A 3 5.63 -7.45 23.31
CA VAL A 3 4.31 -7.84 22.78
C VAL A 3 3.98 -7.10 21.48
N ALA A 4 4.27 -5.79 21.43
CA ALA A 4 4.02 -4.99 20.22
C ALA A 4 4.89 -5.46 19.04
N VAL A 5 6.17 -5.74 19.29
CA VAL A 5 7.09 -6.28 18.29
C VAL A 5 6.60 -7.64 17.77
N ALA A 6 6.19 -8.55 18.66
CA ALA A 6 5.68 -9.86 18.28
C ALA A 6 4.39 -9.76 17.43
N LEU A 7 3.45 -8.90 17.83
CA LEU A 7 2.22 -8.66 17.06
C LEU A 7 2.51 -8.04 15.69
N CYS A 8 3.46 -7.11 15.60
CA CYS A 8 3.91 -6.55 14.33
C CYS A 8 4.55 -7.59 13.41
N LEU A 9 5.40 -8.48 13.95
CA LEU A 9 5.98 -9.56 13.17
C LEU A 9 4.90 -10.51 12.64
N LEU A 10 3.95 -10.91 13.50
CA LEU A 10 2.84 -11.78 13.08
C LEU A 10 1.94 -11.11 12.04
N SER A 11 1.65 -9.81 12.21
CA SER A 11 0.90 -9.00 11.25
C SER A 11 1.61 -8.93 9.90
N ALA A 12 2.92 -8.67 9.90
CA ALA A 12 3.74 -8.62 8.69
C ALA A 12 3.76 -9.96 7.95
N VAL A 13 3.87 -11.08 8.68
CA VAL A 13 3.78 -12.43 8.08
C VAL A 13 2.40 -12.68 7.50
N ALA A 14 1.32 -12.29 8.18
CA ALA A 14 -0.04 -12.46 7.69
C ALA A 14 -0.29 -11.66 6.40
N TYR A 15 0.13 -10.38 6.36
CA TYR A 15 0.08 -9.56 5.14
C TYR A 15 0.93 -10.15 4.02
N ALA A 16 2.16 -10.59 4.32
CA ALA A 16 3.06 -11.17 3.35
C ALA A 16 2.49 -12.45 2.73
N PHE A 17 1.86 -13.29 3.56
CA PHE A 17 1.17 -14.50 3.13
C PHE A 17 -0.04 -14.17 2.24
N GLY A 18 -0.87 -13.21 2.65
CA GLY A 18 -2.00 -12.72 1.87
C GLY A 18 -1.56 -12.20 0.50
N ALA A 19 -0.57 -11.31 0.46
CA ALA A 19 -0.01 -10.76 -0.76
C ALA A 19 0.61 -11.84 -1.67
N SER A 20 1.27 -12.85 -1.09
CA SER A 20 1.84 -13.99 -1.82
C SER A 20 0.76 -14.85 -2.49
N LEU A 21 -0.35 -15.11 -1.79
CA LEU A 21 -1.50 -15.83 -2.36
C LEU A 21 -2.18 -15.01 -3.46
N GLN A 22 -2.36 -13.71 -3.24
CA GLN A 22 -2.89 -12.79 -4.25
C GLN A 22 -2.04 -12.79 -5.51
N HIS A 23 -0.71 -12.71 -5.38
CA HIS A 23 0.22 -12.73 -6.51
C HIS A 23 0.17 -14.03 -7.30
N ARG A 24 0.08 -15.20 -6.64
CA ARG A 24 -0.09 -16.50 -7.32
C ARG A 24 -1.36 -16.61 -8.14
N GLU A 25 -2.37 -15.81 -7.81
CA GLU A 25 -3.67 -15.79 -8.48
C GLU A 25 -3.85 -14.52 -9.33
N ALA A 26 -2.77 -13.75 -9.61
CA ALA A 26 -2.86 -12.44 -10.27
C ALA A 26 -3.41 -12.50 -11.70
N GLU A 27 -3.14 -13.60 -12.42
CA GLU A 27 -3.61 -13.84 -13.78
C GLU A 27 -5.01 -14.44 -13.85
N VAL A 28 -5.55 -14.91 -12.72
CA VAL A 28 -6.87 -15.56 -12.67
C VAL A 28 -7.96 -14.51 -12.83
N SER A 29 -8.99 -14.82 -13.63
CA SER A 29 -10.13 -13.93 -13.81
C SER A 29 -10.90 -13.77 -12.50
N VAL A 30 -11.44 -12.57 -12.25
CA VAL A 30 -12.16 -12.24 -11.01
C VAL A 30 -13.29 -13.24 -10.72
N ARG A 31 -14.05 -13.66 -11.75
CA ARG A 31 -15.14 -14.62 -11.60
C ARG A 31 -14.68 -15.97 -11.04
N ILE A 32 -13.53 -16.46 -11.49
CA ILE A 32 -12.95 -17.72 -11.01
C ILE A 32 -12.32 -17.51 -9.63
N LEU A 33 -11.66 -16.38 -9.43
CA LEU A 33 -10.98 -16.01 -8.19
C LEU A 33 -11.92 -16.06 -6.98
N LEU A 34 -13.14 -15.52 -7.12
CA LEU A 34 -14.16 -15.52 -6.07
C LEU A 34 -14.62 -16.94 -5.64
N ARG A 35 -14.40 -17.95 -6.48
CA ARG A 35 -14.70 -19.37 -6.18
C ARG A 35 -13.51 -20.13 -5.59
N ARG A 36 -12.31 -19.54 -5.57
CA ARG A 36 -11.09 -20.21 -5.09
C ARG A 36 -10.92 -20.01 -3.59
N ARG A 37 -10.72 -21.12 -2.86
CA ARG A 37 -10.40 -21.09 -1.42
C ARG A 37 -9.16 -20.24 -1.10
N ARG A 38 -8.15 -20.27 -1.98
CA ARG A 38 -6.91 -19.49 -1.83
C ARG A 38 -7.15 -17.97 -1.81
N TRP A 39 -8.12 -17.48 -2.58
CA TRP A 39 -8.50 -16.07 -2.58
C TRP A 39 -9.02 -15.62 -1.23
N TRP A 40 -9.99 -16.38 -0.68
CA TRP A 40 -10.57 -16.07 0.62
C TRP A 40 -9.58 -16.24 1.76
N LEU A 41 -8.66 -17.20 1.66
CA LEU A 41 -7.55 -17.33 2.60
C LEU A 41 -6.63 -16.10 2.54
N ALA A 42 -6.38 -15.54 1.37
CA ALA A 42 -5.61 -14.30 1.23
C ALA A 42 -6.33 -13.11 1.87
N MET A 43 -7.65 -12.96 1.65
CA MET A 43 -8.45 -11.91 2.28
C MET A 43 -8.48 -12.05 3.80
N ALA A 44 -8.65 -13.27 4.31
CA ALA A 44 -8.62 -13.56 5.74
C ALA A 44 -7.24 -13.24 6.34
N ALA A 45 -6.15 -13.58 5.64
CA ALA A 45 -4.80 -13.25 6.09
C ALA A 45 -4.55 -11.74 6.14
N ASN A 46 -4.99 -10.98 5.13
CA ASN A 46 -4.92 -9.53 5.12
C ASN A 46 -5.76 -8.90 6.25
N GLY A 47 -6.97 -9.41 6.49
CA GLY A 47 -7.83 -8.98 7.59
C GLY A 47 -7.21 -9.27 8.96
N ALA A 48 -6.66 -10.47 9.16
CA ALA A 48 -5.95 -10.82 10.39
C ALA A 48 -4.71 -9.95 10.61
N GLY A 49 -3.92 -9.70 9.54
CA GLY A 49 -2.79 -8.78 9.57
C GLY A 49 -3.19 -7.39 10.02
N ALA A 50 -4.29 -6.85 9.48
CA ALA A 50 -4.83 -5.55 9.85
C ALA A 50 -5.24 -5.49 11.33
N LEU A 51 -5.98 -6.50 11.81
CA LEU A 51 -6.43 -6.57 13.20
C LEU A 51 -5.24 -6.65 14.16
N LEU A 52 -4.27 -7.52 13.88
CA LEU A 52 -3.04 -7.64 14.68
C LEU A 52 -2.27 -6.32 14.72
N HIS A 53 -2.21 -5.60 13.60
CA HIS A 53 -1.57 -4.30 13.53
C HIS A 53 -2.26 -3.25 14.41
N VAL A 54 -3.58 -3.16 14.33
CA VAL A 54 -4.39 -2.26 15.18
C VAL A 54 -4.21 -2.60 16.66
N VAL A 55 -4.17 -3.88 17.02
CA VAL A 55 -3.91 -4.32 18.40
C VAL A 55 -2.48 -3.94 18.82
N ALA A 56 -1.48 -4.09 17.95
CA ALA A 56 -0.10 -3.72 18.25
C ALA A 56 0.07 -2.23 18.59
N LEU A 57 -0.70 -1.35 17.96
CA LEU A 57 -0.72 0.09 18.26
C LEU A 57 -1.17 0.42 19.69
N ARG A 58 -1.88 -0.49 20.38
CA ARG A 58 -2.18 -0.33 21.81
C ARG A 58 -0.96 -0.52 22.71
N TYR A 59 0.07 -1.22 22.22
CA TYR A 59 1.22 -1.66 23.02
C TYR A 59 2.55 -1.01 22.59
N GLY A 60 2.54 -0.18 21.55
CA GLY A 60 3.75 0.46 21.04
C GLY A 60 3.50 1.63 20.09
N PRO A 61 4.54 2.44 19.82
CA PRO A 61 4.45 3.69 19.07
C PRO A 61 4.20 3.49 17.57
N LEU A 62 3.75 4.57 16.90
CA LEU A 62 3.47 4.63 15.46
C LEU A 62 4.68 4.26 14.58
N THR A 63 5.90 4.37 15.10
CA THR A 63 7.13 3.90 14.45
C THR A 63 7.10 2.41 14.11
N LEU A 64 6.22 1.62 14.75
CA LEU A 64 5.97 0.23 14.39
C LEU A 64 5.32 0.04 13.01
N VAL A 65 4.56 1.03 12.52
CA VAL A 65 4.04 1.04 11.14
C VAL A 65 5.20 1.02 10.13
N GLN A 66 6.29 1.70 10.47
CA GLN A 66 7.49 1.84 9.65
C GLN A 66 8.22 0.49 9.54
N ALA A 67 8.31 -0.25 10.64
CA ALA A 67 8.86 -1.61 10.61
C ALA A 67 7.96 -2.58 9.84
N LEU A 68 6.64 -2.42 9.93
CA LEU A 68 5.68 -3.36 9.33
C LEU A 68 5.83 -3.47 7.81
N GLY A 69 5.98 -2.35 7.10
CA GLY A 69 6.15 -2.35 5.64
C GLY A 69 7.39 -3.11 5.19
N VAL A 70 8.53 -2.85 5.83
CA VAL A 70 9.80 -3.55 5.57
C VAL A 70 9.68 -5.03 5.94
N LEU A 71 9.13 -5.35 7.11
CA LEU A 71 8.94 -6.73 7.58
C LEU A 71 8.01 -7.53 6.67
N THR A 72 6.97 -6.91 6.14
CA THR A 72 6.04 -7.55 5.20
C THR A 72 6.76 -7.93 3.91
N LEU A 73 7.61 -7.05 3.38
CA LEU A 73 8.39 -7.32 2.18
C LEU A 73 9.46 -8.41 2.42
N VAL A 74 10.14 -8.36 3.56
CA VAL A 74 11.11 -9.39 3.97
C VAL A 74 10.40 -10.75 4.12
N ALA A 75 9.27 -10.80 4.83
CA ALA A 75 8.48 -12.02 4.99
C ALA A 75 7.98 -12.54 3.64
N ALA A 76 7.53 -11.66 2.74
CA ALA A 76 7.08 -12.05 1.41
C ALA A 76 8.22 -12.66 0.58
N ALA A 77 9.43 -12.12 0.69
CA ALA A 77 10.62 -12.66 0.05
C ALA A 77 10.93 -14.10 0.52
N PHE A 78 10.85 -14.35 1.83
CA PHE A 78 11.02 -15.69 2.39
C PHE A 78 9.91 -16.66 1.93
N ILE A 79 8.65 -16.23 1.96
CA ILE A 79 7.50 -17.06 1.56
C ILE A 79 7.56 -17.42 0.06
N THR A 80 7.99 -16.47 -0.78
CA THR A 80 8.08 -16.67 -2.23
C THR A 80 9.40 -17.25 -2.69
N ARG A 81 10.37 -17.46 -1.78
CA ARG A 81 11.76 -17.85 -2.07
C ARG A 81 12.45 -16.94 -3.10
N ARG A 82 12.04 -15.67 -3.16
CA ARG A 82 12.62 -14.65 -4.04
C ARG A 82 13.18 -13.55 -3.16
N HIS A 83 14.49 -13.38 -3.17
CA HIS A 83 15.13 -12.27 -2.48
C HIS A 83 14.95 -10.97 -3.28
N PRO A 84 14.59 -9.85 -2.64
CA PRO A 84 14.58 -8.56 -3.29
C PRO A 84 16.01 -8.21 -3.69
N THR A 85 16.16 -7.61 -4.87
CA THR A 85 17.43 -7.04 -5.30
C THR A 85 17.88 -5.96 -4.32
N ARG A 86 19.19 -5.65 -4.27
CA ARG A 86 19.70 -4.56 -3.43
C ARG A 86 19.02 -3.22 -3.72
N ALA A 87 18.67 -2.97 -4.98
CA ALA A 87 17.92 -1.79 -5.39
C ALA A 87 16.47 -1.82 -4.86
N GLU A 88 15.76 -2.93 -4.97
CA GLU A 88 14.40 -3.07 -4.40
C GLU A 88 14.40 -2.87 -2.88
N ALA A 89 15.40 -3.42 -2.19
CA ALA A 89 15.59 -3.24 -0.76
C ALA A 89 15.91 -1.77 -0.41
N ALA A 90 16.80 -1.12 -1.16
CA ALA A 90 17.16 0.28 -0.96
C ALA A 90 15.98 1.24 -1.25
N GLY A 91 15.25 1.02 -2.35
CA GLY A 91 14.06 1.80 -2.70
C GLY A 91 12.98 1.65 -1.64
N THR A 92 12.70 0.41 -1.21
CA THR A 92 11.77 0.13 -0.11
C THR A 92 12.20 0.82 1.19
N ALA A 93 13.46 0.69 1.58
CA ALA A 93 13.97 1.29 2.80
C ALA A 93 13.88 2.82 2.75
N LEU A 94 14.32 3.43 1.64
CA LEU A 94 14.24 4.87 1.42
C LEU A 94 12.79 5.36 1.51
N THR A 95 11.87 4.72 0.78
CA THR A 95 10.46 5.12 0.77
C THR A 95 9.83 4.95 2.15
N THR A 96 10.14 3.87 2.86
CA THR A 96 9.59 3.63 4.20
C THR A 96 10.14 4.62 5.23
N VAL A 97 11.45 4.90 5.22
CA VAL A 97 12.09 5.87 6.12
C VAL A 97 11.64 7.30 5.84
N ALA A 98 11.47 7.67 4.57
CA ALA A 98 10.99 8.99 4.19
C ALA A 98 9.53 9.20 4.63
N LEU A 99 8.65 8.24 4.35
CA LEU A 99 7.26 8.28 4.80
C LEU A 99 7.16 8.29 6.34
N ALA A 100 7.98 7.49 7.01
CA ALA A 100 8.12 7.46 8.45
C ALA A 100 8.44 8.85 9.03
N ALA A 101 9.45 9.51 8.48
CA ALA A 101 9.83 10.86 8.88
C ALA A 101 8.70 11.86 8.61
N ALA A 102 8.03 11.77 7.44
CA ALA A 102 6.85 12.60 7.14
C ALA A 102 5.75 12.44 8.19
N LEU A 103 5.37 11.21 8.54
CA LEU A 103 4.34 10.94 9.54
C LEU A 103 4.74 11.37 10.95
N ALA A 104 6.02 11.29 11.31
CA ALA A 104 6.52 11.74 12.61
C ALA A 104 6.46 13.28 12.76
N LEU A 105 6.52 14.00 11.64
CA LEU A 105 6.35 15.45 11.60
C LEU A 105 4.87 15.86 11.69
N MET A 106 3.94 14.94 11.45
CA MET A 106 2.50 15.21 11.54
C MET A 106 2.02 15.14 12.99
N GLY A 107 1.27 16.14 13.42
CA GLY A 107 0.54 16.13 14.68
C GLY A 107 -0.73 15.27 14.60
N SER A 108 -1.28 14.91 15.76
CA SER A 108 -2.62 14.34 15.83
C SER A 108 -3.67 15.44 15.70
N SER A 109 -4.69 15.21 14.88
CA SER A 109 -5.90 16.05 14.88
C SER A 109 -7.02 15.33 15.63
N SER A 110 -7.79 16.08 16.42
CA SER A 110 -9.05 15.63 17.01
C SER A 110 -10.24 15.82 16.06
N GLN A 111 -10.03 16.44 14.90
CA GLN A 111 -11.08 16.70 13.92
C GLN A 111 -11.29 15.50 13.00
N SER A 112 -12.55 15.28 12.63
CA SER A 112 -12.96 14.33 11.61
C SER A 112 -13.50 15.09 10.39
N LEU A 113 -13.55 14.43 9.22
CA LEU A 113 -14.09 15.04 8.02
C LEU A 113 -15.55 15.44 8.26
N THR A 114 -15.93 16.65 7.86
CA THR A 114 -17.34 17.00 7.73
C THR A 114 -18.01 16.12 6.67
N THR A 115 -19.34 16.01 6.69
CA THR A 115 -20.09 15.26 5.66
C THR A 115 -19.74 15.73 4.25
N ARG A 116 -19.58 17.05 4.05
CA ARG A 116 -19.26 17.62 2.74
C ARG A 116 -17.85 17.25 2.28
N GLU A 117 -16.85 17.31 3.17
CA GLU A 117 -15.48 16.92 2.86
C GLU A 117 -15.38 15.42 2.59
N GLY A 118 -16.01 14.59 3.42
CA GLY A 118 -16.07 13.15 3.23
C GLY A 118 -16.67 12.76 1.88
N VAL A 119 -17.78 13.40 1.49
CA VAL A 119 -18.39 13.21 0.16
C VAL A 119 -17.45 13.69 -0.96
N THR A 120 -16.84 14.87 -0.80
CA THR A 120 -15.97 15.46 -1.84
C THR A 120 -14.73 14.58 -2.09
N VAL A 121 -14.05 14.16 -1.03
CA VAL A 121 -12.90 13.24 -1.11
C VAL A 121 -13.31 11.91 -1.73
N SER A 122 -14.46 11.36 -1.33
CA SER A 122 -14.97 10.11 -1.88
C SER A 122 -15.27 10.23 -3.37
N LEU A 123 -15.95 11.29 -3.82
CA LEU A 123 -16.25 11.48 -5.22
C LEU A 123 -14.98 11.69 -6.06
N ALA A 124 -14.02 12.47 -5.57
CA ALA A 124 -12.74 12.68 -6.25
C ALA A 124 -11.96 11.37 -6.40
N ALA A 125 -11.82 10.60 -5.31
CA ALA A 125 -11.14 9.31 -5.33
C ALA A 125 -11.86 8.29 -6.23
N ALA A 126 -13.19 8.23 -6.16
CA ALA A 126 -13.99 7.37 -7.02
C ALA A 126 -13.83 7.72 -8.50
N ALA A 127 -13.74 9.00 -8.86
CA ALA A 127 -13.49 9.44 -10.23
C ALA A 127 -12.13 8.99 -10.75
N ILE A 128 -11.06 9.13 -9.93
CA ILE A 128 -9.71 8.67 -10.27
C ILE A 128 -9.71 7.15 -10.45
N MET A 129 -10.35 6.41 -9.55
CA MET A 129 -10.44 4.95 -9.62
C MET A 129 -11.26 4.49 -10.83
N ALA A 130 -12.38 5.15 -11.14
CA ALA A 130 -13.18 4.86 -12.33
C ALA A 130 -12.40 5.12 -13.62
N TRP A 131 -11.68 6.24 -13.70
CA TRP A 131 -10.79 6.55 -14.81
C TRP A 131 -9.69 5.49 -14.97
N ALA A 132 -9.05 5.07 -13.87
CA ALA A 132 -8.03 4.03 -13.87
C ALA A 132 -8.59 2.65 -14.27
N ALA A 133 -9.84 2.36 -13.92
CA ALA A 133 -10.51 1.09 -14.20
C ALA A 133 -10.74 0.88 -15.70
N VAL A 134 -11.08 1.95 -16.44
CA VAL A 134 -11.33 1.89 -17.88
C VAL A 134 -10.05 1.93 -18.73
N ARG A 135 -8.87 2.00 -18.12
CA ARG A 135 -7.58 2.02 -18.82
C ARG A 135 -6.93 0.65 -18.79
N PRO A 136 -7.14 -0.25 -19.76
CA PRO A 136 -6.60 -1.62 -19.72
C PRO A 136 -5.06 -1.68 -19.71
N ARG A 137 -4.40 -0.64 -20.24
CA ARG A 137 -2.93 -0.49 -20.27
C ARG A 137 -2.34 0.32 -19.12
N LEU A 138 -3.11 0.55 -18.05
CA LEU A 138 -2.58 1.24 -16.86
C LEU A 138 -1.36 0.47 -16.32
N PRO A 139 -0.19 1.13 -16.13
CA PRO A 139 0.99 0.48 -15.58
C PRO A 139 0.71 -0.17 -14.24
N ALA A 140 1.41 -1.27 -13.93
CA ALA A 140 1.20 -2.01 -12.69
C ALA A 140 1.43 -1.15 -11.44
N LEU A 141 2.47 -0.31 -11.45
CA LEU A 141 2.76 0.58 -10.32
C LEU A 141 1.75 1.72 -10.20
N ALA A 142 1.23 2.23 -11.31
CA ALA A 142 0.11 3.17 -11.28
C ALA A 142 -1.15 2.50 -10.69
N SER A 143 -1.41 1.22 -11.03
CA SER A 143 -2.48 0.45 -10.40
C SER A 143 -2.24 0.27 -8.90
N ALA A 144 -0.99 0.02 -8.47
CA ALA A 144 -0.65 -0.08 -7.05
C ALA A 144 -0.87 1.25 -6.30
N VAL A 145 -0.54 2.39 -6.91
CA VAL A 145 -0.81 3.73 -6.35
C VAL A 145 -2.31 3.95 -6.20
N VAL A 146 -3.11 3.66 -7.23
CA VAL A 146 -4.57 3.82 -7.17
C VAL A 146 -5.18 2.90 -6.11
N GLY A 147 -4.70 1.67 -5.97
CA GLY A 147 -5.11 0.76 -4.91
C GLY A 147 -4.76 1.30 -3.52
N GLY A 148 -3.52 1.74 -3.32
CA GLY A 148 -3.08 2.36 -2.06
C GLY A 148 -3.89 3.60 -1.71
N MET A 149 -4.14 4.49 -2.68
CA MET A 149 -5.00 5.66 -2.50
C MET A 149 -6.41 5.29 -2.04
N GLY A 150 -7.02 4.26 -2.63
CA GLY A 150 -8.32 3.75 -2.20
C GLY A 150 -8.32 3.29 -0.73
N PHE A 151 -7.28 2.57 -0.29
CA PHE A 151 -7.11 2.22 1.13
C PHE A 151 -6.91 3.45 2.04
N GLY A 152 -6.21 4.47 1.55
CA GLY A 152 -5.98 5.72 2.30
C GLY A 152 -7.26 6.50 2.53
N VAL A 153 -8.09 6.63 1.50
CA VAL A 153 -9.42 7.24 1.59
C VAL A 153 -10.31 6.44 2.55
N ALA A 154 -10.34 5.11 2.43
CA ALA A 154 -11.08 4.25 3.35
C ALA A 154 -10.63 4.43 4.81
N SER A 155 -9.33 4.65 5.05
CA SER A 155 -8.77 4.89 6.38
C SER A 155 -9.24 6.23 6.97
N ALA A 156 -9.22 7.32 6.17
CA ALA A 156 -9.73 8.62 6.59
C ALA A 156 -11.25 8.60 6.89
N LEU A 157 -12.02 7.88 6.06
CA LEU A 157 -13.44 7.65 6.32
C LEU A 157 -13.67 6.80 7.58
N THR A 158 -12.78 5.85 7.88
CA THR A 158 -12.83 5.05 9.11
C THR A 158 -12.60 5.93 10.34
N GLN A 159 -11.68 6.89 10.30
CA GLN A 159 -11.53 7.86 11.40
C GLN A 159 -12.81 8.66 11.61
N THR A 160 -13.47 9.05 10.52
CA THR A 160 -14.72 9.82 10.58
C THR A 160 -15.88 8.97 11.15
N VAL A 161 -16.02 7.72 10.72
CA VAL A 161 -17.14 6.85 11.15
C VAL A 161 -17.07 6.47 12.62
N MET A 162 -15.88 6.50 13.22
CA MET A 162 -15.69 6.28 14.66
C MET A 162 -16.29 7.41 15.52
N VAL A 163 -16.39 8.62 14.97
CA VAL A 163 -16.99 9.79 15.63
C VAL A 163 -18.44 9.96 15.23
N HIS A 164 -18.73 9.81 13.93
CA HIS A 164 -20.05 9.99 13.33
C HIS A 164 -20.45 8.75 12.54
N PRO A 165 -20.99 7.71 13.20
CA PRO A 165 -21.33 6.46 12.54
C PRO A 165 -22.45 6.69 11.52
N SER A 166 -22.23 6.21 10.30
CA SER A 166 -23.25 6.24 9.26
C SER A 166 -23.14 5.03 8.35
N VAL A 167 -24.29 4.49 7.94
CA VAL A 167 -24.36 3.37 7.00
C VAL A 167 -23.74 3.77 5.65
N ALA A 168 -23.91 5.02 5.23
CA ALA A 168 -23.33 5.55 4.01
C ALA A 168 -21.78 5.54 4.06
N THR A 169 -21.19 6.01 5.17
CA THR A 169 -19.73 6.00 5.37
C THR A 169 -19.19 4.58 5.43
N LEU A 170 -19.86 3.67 6.16
CA LEU A 170 -19.50 2.25 6.20
C LEU A 170 -19.55 1.60 4.81
N THR A 171 -20.56 1.92 4.02
CA THR A 171 -20.71 1.43 2.65
C THR A 171 -19.59 1.96 1.76
N ALA A 172 -19.27 3.25 1.85
CA ALA A 172 -18.16 3.86 1.12
C ALA A 172 -16.81 3.21 1.48
N ILE A 173 -16.54 2.98 2.77
CA ILE A 173 -15.34 2.26 3.24
C ILE A 173 -15.27 0.87 2.59
N GLY A 174 -16.37 0.12 2.58
CA GLY A 174 -16.44 -1.20 1.94
C GLY A 174 -16.14 -1.14 0.43
N LEU A 175 -16.77 -0.21 -0.29
CA LEU A 175 -16.57 -0.02 -1.73
C LEU A 175 -15.13 0.36 -2.07
N PHE A 176 -14.53 1.28 -1.33
CA PHE A 176 -13.13 1.66 -1.52
C PHE A 176 -12.17 0.52 -1.25
N ASN A 177 -12.38 -0.27 -0.18
CA ASN A 177 -11.56 -1.44 0.10
C ASN A 177 -11.65 -2.48 -1.03
N VAL A 178 -12.85 -2.77 -1.53
CA VAL A 178 -13.05 -3.72 -2.64
C VAL A 178 -12.35 -3.22 -3.92
N ALA A 179 -12.54 -1.95 -4.25
CA ALA A 179 -11.89 -1.34 -5.43
C ALA A 179 -10.36 -1.31 -5.27
N ALA A 180 -9.86 -0.99 -4.07
CA ALA A 180 -8.43 -1.00 -3.77
C ALA A 180 -7.82 -2.40 -3.92
N VAL A 181 -8.46 -3.42 -3.35
CA VAL A 181 -8.06 -4.83 -3.53
C VAL A 181 -8.02 -5.23 -5.00
N TRP A 182 -8.97 -4.76 -5.81
CA TRP A 182 -8.98 -5.04 -7.24
C TRP A 182 -7.77 -4.43 -7.97
N PHE A 183 -7.43 -3.17 -7.68
CA PHE A 183 -6.25 -2.51 -8.23
C PHE A 183 -4.93 -3.13 -7.75
N THR A 184 -4.86 -3.56 -6.48
CA THR A 184 -3.73 -4.32 -5.93
C THR A 184 -3.59 -5.68 -6.61
N GLN A 185 -4.68 -6.40 -6.83
CA GLN A 185 -4.64 -7.68 -7.55
C GLN A 185 -4.14 -7.49 -8.98
N ARG A 186 -4.61 -6.42 -9.64
CA ARG A 186 -4.17 -6.06 -10.99
C ARG A 186 -2.68 -5.71 -11.04
N SER A 187 -2.15 -5.00 -10.04
CA SER A 187 -0.74 -4.61 -10.00
C SER A 187 0.19 -5.81 -9.82
N TYR A 188 -0.24 -6.84 -9.07
CA TYR A 188 0.54 -8.06 -8.86
C TYR A 188 0.76 -8.92 -10.11
N ARG A 189 0.10 -8.61 -11.23
CA ARG A 189 0.39 -9.25 -12.53
C ARG A 189 1.79 -8.95 -13.05
N ALA A 190 2.40 -7.84 -12.62
CA ALA A 190 3.77 -7.47 -13.01
C ALA A 190 4.83 -7.90 -11.98
N GLY A 191 4.45 -8.69 -10.97
CA GLY A 191 5.33 -9.07 -9.85
C GLY A 191 4.81 -8.61 -8.50
N LEU A 192 5.40 -9.12 -7.43
CA LEU A 192 4.94 -8.86 -6.06
C LEU A 192 5.62 -7.65 -5.39
N ALA A 193 6.96 -7.63 -5.41
CA ALA A 193 7.74 -6.75 -4.53
C ALA A 193 7.49 -5.26 -4.78
N ALA A 194 7.69 -4.78 -6.00
CA ALA A 194 7.53 -3.36 -6.32
C ALA A 194 6.07 -2.87 -6.13
N PRO A 195 5.02 -3.57 -6.61
CA PRO A 195 3.64 -3.16 -6.35
C PRO A 195 3.24 -3.20 -4.87
N LEU A 196 3.72 -4.19 -4.11
CA LEU A 196 3.46 -4.26 -2.67
C LEU A 196 4.08 -3.05 -1.95
N ALA A 197 5.36 -2.75 -2.21
CA ALA A 197 6.05 -1.59 -1.65
C ALA A 197 5.36 -0.27 -2.01
N THR A 198 5.01 -0.09 -3.30
CA THR A 198 4.29 1.10 -3.76
C THR A 198 2.93 1.26 -3.08
N GLY A 199 2.13 0.19 -2.98
CA GLY A 199 0.82 0.22 -2.33
C GLY A 199 0.90 0.52 -0.83
N THR A 200 1.88 -0.05 -0.13
CA THR A 200 2.09 0.19 1.32
C THR A 200 2.46 1.63 1.64
N VAL A 201 2.99 2.36 0.67
CA VAL A 201 3.40 3.76 0.83
C VAL A 201 2.28 4.70 0.40
N ALA A 202 1.63 4.39 -0.72
CA ALA A 202 0.54 5.20 -1.26
C ALA A 202 -0.64 5.34 -0.28
N ASN A 203 -0.94 4.29 0.49
CA ASN A 203 -2.00 4.32 1.51
C ASN A 203 -1.78 5.40 2.59
N PRO A 204 -0.74 5.31 3.44
CA PRO A 204 -0.47 6.31 4.46
C PRO A 204 -0.16 7.70 3.89
N ALA A 205 0.45 7.81 2.71
CA ALA A 205 0.64 9.10 2.04
C ALA A 205 -0.69 9.77 1.69
N THR A 206 -1.66 9.00 1.20
CA THR A 206 -3.01 9.51 0.90
C THR A 206 -3.75 9.92 2.17
N ALA A 207 -3.69 9.09 3.21
CA ALA A 207 -4.29 9.42 4.50
C ALA A 207 -3.67 10.69 5.10
N ALA A 208 -2.35 10.84 5.00
CA ALA A 208 -1.63 12.02 5.45
C ALA A 208 -2.05 13.28 4.69
N LEU A 209 -2.16 13.20 3.36
CA LEU A 209 -2.61 14.31 2.51
C LEU A 209 -4.02 14.77 2.90
N ILE A 210 -4.94 13.84 3.14
CA ILE A 210 -6.31 14.15 3.59
C ILE A 210 -6.28 14.82 4.97
N GLY A 211 -5.49 14.27 5.91
CA GLY A 211 -5.37 14.83 7.26
C GLY A 211 -4.85 16.26 7.27
N VAL A 212 -3.82 16.54 6.47
CA VAL A 212 -3.24 17.88 6.32
C VAL A 212 -4.22 18.87 5.71
N LEU A 213 -4.85 18.51 4.58
CA LEU A 213 -5.66 19.45 3.81
C LEU A 213 -7.03 19.73 4.43
N LEU A 214 -7.59 18.76 5.15
CA LEU A 214 -9.01 18.80 5.54
C LEU A 214 -9.25 18.60 7.04
N LEU A 215 -8.28 18.06 7.79
CA LEU A 215 -8.43 17.84 9.24
C LEU A 215 -7.63 18.83 10.08
N ASP A 216 -7.13 19.90 9.45
CA ASP A 216 -6.27 20.91 10.06
C ASP A 216 -5.12 20.27 10.87
N GLN A 217 -4.56 19.16 10.34
CA GLN A 217 -3.44 18.51 11.00
C GLN A 217 -2.22 19.41 10.93
N ASN A 218 -1.86 19.95 12.09
CA ASN A 218 -0.67 20.76 12.26
C ASN A 218 0.60 19.93 12.09
N PHE A 219 1.66 20.57 11.61
CA PHE A 219 3.00 19.99 11.55
C PHE A 219 3.81 20.46 12.75
N HIS A 220 4.54 19.54 13.35
CA HIS A 220 5.57 19.93 14.32
C HIS A 220 6.69 20.69 13.60
N GLY A 221 7.09 21.85 14.12
CA GLY A 221 8.27 22.59 13.63
C GLY A 221 8.03 23.70 12.61
N GLY A 222 6.79 24.13 12.36
CA GLY A 222 6.49 25.31 11.52
C GLY A 222 7.05 25.22 10.08
N PRO A 223 7.61 26.30 9.51
CA PRO A 223 8.18 26.28 8.15
C PRO A 223 9.30 25.24 7.95
N ALA A 224 10.09 24.95 8.98
CA ALA A 224 11.12 23.91 8.92
C ALA A 224 10.50 22.51 8.84
N GLY A 225 9.39 22.28 9.55
CA GLY A 225 8.58 21.07 9.44
C GLY A 225 8.01 20.87 8.03
N LEU A 226 7.55 21.96 7.39
CA LEU A 226 7.07 21.92 6.00
C LEU A 226 8.19 21.55 5.01
N ILE A 227 9.38 22.14 5.15
CA ILE A 227 10.54 21.80 4.30
C ILE A 227 10.93 20.33 4.49
N ALA A 228 10.96 19.85 5.73
CA ALA A 228 11.25 18.46 6.04
C ALA A 228 10.20 17.50 5.46
N LEU A 229 8.92 17.87 5.50
CA LEU A 229 7.83 17.11 4.88
C LEU A 229 7.98 17.04 3.35
N LEU A 230 8.30 18.16 2.69
CA LEU A 230 8.55 18.19 1.25
C LEU A 230 9.75 17.33 0.86
N ALA A 231 10.82 17.35 1.66
CA ALA A 231 11.97 16.46 1.46
C ALA A 231 11.58 14.98 1.60
N CYS A 232 10.71 14.64 2.56
CA CYS A 232 10.18 13.29 2.71
C CYS A 232 9.32 12.87 1.51
N VAL A 233 8.45 13.74 0.99
CA VAL A 233 7.67 13.48 -0.23
C VAL A 233 8.58 13.25 -1.43
N ALA A 234 9.63 14.06 -1.59
CA ALA A 234 10.62 13.87 -2.64
C ALA A 234 11.35 12.52 -2.52
N ALA A 235 11.77 12.14 -1.30
CA ALA A 235 12.43 10.86 -1.04
C ALA A 235 11.50 9.65 -1.24
N VAL A 236 10.21 9.76 -0.87
CA VAL A 236 9.18 8.75 -1.19
C VAL A 236 9.07 8.57 -2.71
N THR A 237 8.97 9.68 -3.44
CA THR A 237 8.85 9.70 -4.90
C THR A 237 10.08 9.08 -5.57
N ALA A 238 11.29 9.42 -5.09
CA ALA A 238 12.55 8.86 -5.57
C ALA A 238 12.65 7.34 -5.31
N GLY A 239 12.24 6.86 -4.13
CA GLY A 239 12.26 5.42 -3.83
C GLY A 239 11.24 4.63 -4.65
N VAL A 240 10.05 5.18 -4.90
CA VAL A 240 9.05 4.58 -5.81
C VAL A 240 9.56 4.57 -7.25
N TRP A 241 10.22 5.64 -7.70
CA TRP A 241 10.82 5.71 -9.03
C TRP A 241 11.94 4.68 -9.21
N LEU A 242 12.78 4.47 -8.19
CA LEU A 242 13.83 3.46 -8.16
C LEU A 242 13.25 2.03 -8.25
N LEU A 243 12.12 1.78 -7.57
CA LEU A 243 11.35 0.54 -7.69
C LEU A 243 10.75 0.38 -9.09
N ALA A 244 10.30 1.47 -9.71
CA ALA A 244 9.67 1.47 -11.02
C ALA A 244 10.62 1.22 -12.19
N HIS A 245 11.80 1.85 -12.18
CA HIS A 245 12.75 1.78 -13.29
C HIS A 245 13.34 0.38 -13.50
N ARG A 246 13.38 -0.47 -12.46
CA ARG A 246 14.00 -1.80 -12.56
C ARG A 246 13.04 -2.93 -12.90
N VAL A 247 11.73 -2.76 -12.66
CA VAL A 247 10.69 -3.65 -13.20
C VAL A 247 10.67 -3.58 -14.74
N VAL A 248 11.05 -2.45 -15.34
CA VAL A 248 11.11 -2.28 -16.80
C VAL A 248 12.35 -2.92 -17.44
N GLN A 249 13.43 -3.16 -16.68
CA GLN A 249 14.68 -3.73 -17.24
C GLN A 249 14.73 -5.27 -17.20
N HIS A 250 14.09 -5.91 -16.22
CA HIS A 250 14.06 -7.37 -16.14
C HIS A 250 13.28 -8.13 -17.24
N PRO A 251 12.26 -7.56 -17.93
CA PRO A 251 11.59 -8.21 -19.06
C PRO A 251 12.48 -8.36 -20.31
N LEU A 252 13.48 -7.51 -20.48
CA LEU A 252 14.29 -7.47 -21.71
C LEU A 252 15.47 -8.46 -21.70
N GLU A 253 15.96 -8.86 -20.52
CA GLU A 253 17.08 -9.82 -20.42
C GLU A 253 16.64 -11.27 -20.65
N ILE A 254 15.41 -11.64 -20.28
CA ILE A 254 14.91 -13.02 -20.46
C ILE A 254 14.61 -13.32 -21.95
N SER A 255 14.25 -12.29 -22.73
CA SER A 255 13.98 -12.46 -24.16
C SER A 255 15.25 -12.56 -25.03
N GLY A 256 16.41 -12.14 -24.53
CA GLY A 256 17.69 -12.23 -25.26
C GLY A 256 18.47 -13.53 -25.04
N ALA A 257 18.15 -14.28 -23.98
CA ALA A 257 18.87 -15.51 -23.63
C ALA A 257 18.42 -16.77 -24.40
N HIS A 258 17.26 -16.73 -25.07
CA HIS A 258 16.71 -17.89 -25.80
C HIS A 258 16.93 -17.86 -27.33
N SER A 259 17.57 -16.82 -27.88
CA SER A 259 17.78 -16.69 -29.33
C SER A 259 19.16 -17.14 -29.83
N GLY A 260 19.98 -17.80 -29.00
CA GLY A 260 21.38 -18.08 -29.34
C GLY A 260 21.86 -19.50 -29.01
N SER A 261 21.25 -20.55 -29.56
CA SER A 261 21.89 -21.89 -29.53
C SER A 261 21.42 -22.93 -30.55
N TRP A 262 20.90 -22.53 -31.72
CA TRP A 262 20.60 -23.50 -32.78
C TRP A 262 21.10 -23.03 -34.14
N ARG A 263 22.37 -23.32 -34.42
CA ARG A 263 22.90 -23.55 -35.77
C ARG A 263 24.29 -24.20 -35.65
N HIS A 264 24.49 -25.24 -36.45
CA HIS A 264 25.69 -26.07 -36.69
C HIS A 264 25.72 -27.42 -35.97
N GLY A 265 25.40 -28.44 -36.77
CA GLY A 265 25.43 -29.87 -36.52
C GLY A 265 24.79 -30.55 -37.72
#